data_AF-A0A835Z1E8-F1
#
_entry.id   AF-A0A835Z1E8-F1
#
_cell.length_a   1.000
_cell.length_b   1.000
_cell.length_c   1.000
_cell.angle_alpha   90.00
_cell.angle_beta   90.00
_cell.angle_gamma   90.00
#
_symmetry.space_group_name_H-M   'P 1'
#
loop_
_entity.id
_entity.type
_entity.pdbx_description
1 polymer ?
#
loop_
_entity_poly.entity_id
_entity_poly.type
_entity_poly.pdbx_seq_one_letter_code
_entity_poly.pdbx_strand_id
1 'polypeptide(L)'
;MLAGFSYSALLHTDVSFSNQHVAILLTFYFFTTVAMGSEMLALILATVCRIWGTGLALRGPAGSMRKSVEQMANYQIWTVRLFVIGMLAFHMSAISYAWIGMSRTVLSVLISLGLLISMSIIIVVMVHVRDKFKVKSCELVSGSMHAHRLMAGLEGASLLYNGAAGVNGNGAPAASYTWNTGGGAAHDAGSRASSGGSDIYTTRV
;
A
#
# COMPACT_ATOMS: atom_id res chain seq x y z
N MET A 1 2.69 12.45 8.54
CA MET A 1 2.85 13.79 9.16
C MET A 1 1.51 14.36 9.62
N LEU A 2 0.47 14.41 8.77
CA LEU A 2 -0.89 14.88 9.13
C LEU A 2 -1.48 14.22 10.39
N ALA A 3 -1.41 12.88 10.49
CA ALA A 3 -1.81 12.16 11.71
C ALA A 3 -1.06 12.61 12.97
N GLY A 4 0.23 12.94 12.85
CA GLY A 4 1.05 13.45 13.96
C GLY A 4 0.60 14.85 14.40
N PHE A 5 0.36 15.76 13.45
CA PHE A 5 -0.18 17.08 13.76
C PHE A 5 -1.57 17.01 14.39
N SER A 6 -2.42 16.10 13.90
CA SER A 6 -3.75 15.84 14.47
C SER A 6 -3.66 15.37 15.92
N TYR A 7 -2.73 14.45 16.20
CA TYR A 7 -2.48 13.97 17.56
C TYR A 7 -1.95 15.07 18.49
N SER A 8 -1.01 15.89 18.01
CA SER A 8 -0.50 17.04 18.77
C SER A 8 -1.59 18.08 19.06
N ALA A 9 -2.57 18.25 18.17
CA ALA A 9 -3.71 19.14 18.41
C ALA A 9 -4.57 18.63 19.59
N LEU A 10 -4.82 17.32 19.67
CA LEU A 10 -5.58 16.71 20.77
C LEU A 10 -4.91 16.86 22.13
N LEU A 11 -3.58 16.84 22.16
CA LEU A 11 -2.83 16.94 23.43
C LEU A 11 -2.80 18.37 23.98
N HIS A 12 -2.88 19.39 23.13
CA HIS A 12 -2.81 20.79 23.57
C HIS A 12 -4.18 21.44 23.78
N THR A 13 -5.27 20.72 23.51
CA THR A 13 -6.64 21.22 23.71
C THR A 13 -7.07 21.05 25.16
N ASP A 14 -6.72 22.00 26.03
CA ASP A 14 -7.29 22.11 27.38
C ASP A 14 -8.60 22.89 27.33
N VAL A 15 -9.68 22.24 26.87
CA VAL A 15 -10.99 22.91 26.76
C VAL A 15 -11.81 22.65 28.02
N SER A 16 -12.02 23.70 28.82
CA SER A 16 -13.00 23.66 29.91
C SER A 16 -14.40 23.50 29.31
N PHE A 17 -15.15 22.49 29.77
CA PHE A 17 -16.52 22.20 29.33
C PHE A 17 -17.49 23.31 29.76
N SER A 18 -17.46 24.45 29.06
CA SER A 18 -18.56 25.41 29.10
C SER A 18 -19.65 24.91 28.16
N ASN A 19 -20.88 24.77 28.68
CA ASN A 19 -22.02 24.18 27.97
C ASN A 19 -22.37 24.88 26.65
N GLN A 20 -21.82 26.07 26.38
CA GLN A 20 -22.17 26.91 25.24
C GLN A 20 -21.56 26.45 23.90
N HIS A 21 -20.55 25.55 23.89
CA HIS A 21 -19.86 25.12 22.65
C HIS A 21 -19.67 23.60 22.48
N VAL A 22 -20.48 22.78 23.15
CA VAL A 22 -20.37 21.31 23.13
C VAL A 22 -20.43 20.73 21.71
N ALA A 23 -21.30 21.27 20.85
CA ALA A 23 -21.47 20.79 19.48
C ALA A 23 -20.19 20.97 18.62
N ILE A 24 -19.51 22.11 18.76
CA ILE A 24 -18.28 22.42 18.00
C ILE A 24 -17.13 21.54 18.50
N LEU A 25 -17.07 21.33 19.82
CA LEU A 25 -16.07 20.48 20.46
C LEU A 25 -16.22 19.02 20.04
N LEU A 26 -17.45 18.48 20.02
CA LEU A 26 -17.72 17.13 19.54
C LEU A 26 -17.35 16.97 18.06
N THR A 27 -17.68 17.98 17.25
CA THR A 27 -17.30 18.03 15.83
C THR A 27 -15.78 17.99 15.68
N PHE A 28 -15.04 18.79 16.44
CA PHE A 28 -13.57 18.79 16.45
C PHE A 28 -13.00 17.41 16.76
N TYR A 29 -13.42 16.76 17.85
CA TYR A 29 -12.90 15.44 18.22
C TYR A 29 -13.25 14.36 17.19
N PHE A 30 -14.47 14.40 16.66
CA PHE A 30 -14.90 13.46 15.62
C PHE A 30 -14.06 13.59 14.34
N PHE A 31 -13.91 14.81 13.81
CA PHE A 31 -13.14 15.02 12.59
C PHE A 31 -11.63 14.74 12.79
N THR A 32 -11.09 15.04 13.97
CA THR A 32 -9.67 14.79 14.28
C THR A 32 -9.36 13.29 14.36
N THR A 33 -10.24 12.50 14.98
CA THR A 33 -10.07 11.03 15.06
C THR A 33 -10.22 10.37 13.70
N VAL A 34 -11.18 10.83 12.88
CA VAL A 34 -11.35 10.37 11.49
C VAL A 34 -10.12 10.72 10.64
N ALA A 35 -9.59 11.95 10.76
CA ALA A 35 -8.38 12.37 10.06
C ALA A 35 -7.17 11.49 10.46
N MET A 36 -6.94 11.30 11.75
CA MET A 36 -5.85 10.46 12.25
C MET A 36 -6.00 9.00 11.79
N GLY A 37 -7.19 8.43 11.90
CA GLY A 37 -7.45 7.04 11.52
C GLY A 37 -7.31 6.77 10.02
N SER A 38 -7.84 7.67 9.18
CA SER A 38 -7.74 7.54 7.72
C SER A 38 -6.31 7.70 7.21
N GLU A 39 -5.52 8.61 7.78
CA GLU A 39 -4.11 8.80 7.46
C GLU A 39 -3.26 7.59 7.89
N MET A 40 -3.51 7.03 9.07
CA MET A 40 -2.82 5.79 9.51
C MET A 40 -3.19 4.60 8.62
N LEU A 41 -4.46 4.46 8.24
CA LEU A 41 -4.91 3.40 7.33
C LEU A 41 -4.27 3.55 5.95
N ALA A 42 -4.17 4.78 5.42
CA ALA A 42 -3.48 5.04 4.15
C ALA A 42 -2.00 4.65 4.22
N LEU A 43 -1.30 4.93 5.32
CA LEU A 43 0.10 4.52 5.52
C LEU A 43 0.26 3.00 5.59
N ILE A 44 -0.64 2.31 6.31
CA ILE A 44 -0.62 0.85 6.39
C ILE A 44 -0.84 0.25 5.00
N LEU A 45 -1.84 0.72 4.25
CA LEU A 45 -2.12 0.26 2.89
C LEU A 45 -0.92 0.51 1.96
N ALA A 46 -0.30 1.70 2.02
CA ALA A 46 0.89 2.00 1.25
C ALA A 46 2.05 1.04 1.57
N THR A 47 2.24 0.71 2.85
CA THR A 47 3.30 -0.17 3.33
C THR A 47 3.07 -1.61 2.87
N VAL A 48 1.85 -2.11 3.07
CA VAL A 48 1.43 -3.44 2.62
C VAL A 48 1.58 -3.58 1.10
N CYS A 49 1.19 -2.57 0.32
CA CYS A 49 1.37 -2.56 -1.13
C CYS A 49 2.84 -2.65 -1.54
N ARG A 50 3.75 -1.98 -0.82
CA ARG A 50 5.19 -2.04 -1.12
C ARG A 50 5.79 -3.40 -0.79
N ILE A 51 5.41 -3.99 0.34
CA ILE A 51 5.94 -5.29 0.79
C ILE A 51 5.40 -6.42 -0.09
N TRP A 52 4.09 -6.48 -0.31
CA TRP A 52 3.47 -7.57 -1.09
C TRP A 52 3.59 -7.37 -2.60
N GLY A 53 3.60 -6.12 -3.08
CA GLY A 53 3.74 -5.83 -4.50
C GLY A 53 5.08 -6.32 -5.08
N THR A 54 6.17 -6.11 -4.33
CA THR A 54 7.50 -6.61 -4.71
C THR A 54 7.65 -8.11 -4.51
N GLY A 55 7.08 -8.66 -3.43
CA GLY A 55 7.17 -10.09 -3.12
C GLY A 55 6.52 -11.01 -4.17
N LEU A 56 5.35 -10.64 -4.69
CA LEU A 56 4.65 -11.41 -5.73
C LEU A 56 5.31 -11.30 -7.11
N ALA A 57 6.05 -10.22 -7.36
CA ALA A 57 6.80 -10.02 -8.61
C ALA A 57 8.03 -10.94 -8.70
N LEU A 58 8.64 -11.29 -7.56
CA LEU A 58 9.87 -12.09 -7.52
C LEU A 58 9.63 -13.60 -7.33
N ARG A 59 8.51 -14.01 -6.71
CA ARG A 59 8.25 -15.41 -6.32
C ARG A 59 7.11 -16.09 -7.07
N GLY A 60 6.39 -15.36 -7.92
CA GLY A 60 5.22 -15.91 -8.60
C GLY A 60 5.57 -16.63 -9.92
N PRO A 61 4.68 -17.52 -10.40
CA PRO A 61 4.83 -18.19 -11.69
C PRO A 61 4.81 -17.18 -12.85
N ALA A 62 5.30 -17.59 -14.03
CA ALA A 62 5.36 -16.71 -15.21
C ALA A 62 4.02 -15.98 -15.46
N GLY A 63 4.06 -14.65 -15.52
CA GLY A 63 2.87 -13.79 -15.65
C GLY A 63 2.31 -13.22 -14.35
N SER A 64 2.79 -13.65 -13.17
CA SER A 64 2.38 -13.10 -11.87
C SER A 64 2.70 -11.60 -11.72
N MET A 65 3.83 -11.16 -12.30
CA MET A 65 4.29 -9.78 -12.23
C MET A 65 3.24 -8.78 -12.75
N ARG A 66 2.62 -9.07 -13.91
CA ARG A 66 1.58 -8.20 -14.48
C ARG A 66 0.38 -8.08 -13.55
N LYS A 67 -0.08 -9.21 -13.00
CA LYS A 67 -1.21 -9.25 -12.06
C LYS A 67 -0.90 -8.48 -10.78
N SER A 68 0.32 -8.62 -10.24
CA SER A 68 0.74 -7.91 -9.03
C SER A 68 0.82 -6.40 -9.23
N VAL A 69 1.35 -5.95 -10.36
CA VAL A 69 1.43 -4.52 -10.70
C VAL A 69 0.03 -3.91 -10.89
N GLU A 70 -0.88 -4.62 -11.55
CA GLU A 70 -2.26 -4.16 -11.74
C GLU A 70 -3.01 -4.02 -10.41
N GLN A 71 -2.86 -5.00 -9.51
CA GLN A 71 -3.44 -4.91 -8.17
C GLN A 71 -2.80 -3.79 -7.35
N MET A 72 -1.49 -3.60 -7.43
CA MET A 72 -0.79 -2.51 -6.74
C MET A 72 -1.29 -1.13 -7.20
N ALA A 73 -1.54 -0.95 -8.51
CA ALA A 73 -2.11 0.28 -9.05
C ALA A 73 -3.53 0.55 -8.49
N ASN A 74 -4.37 -0.48 -8.39
CA ASN A 74 -5.72 -0.35 -7.83
C ASN A 74 -5.69 0.06 -6.35
N TYR A 75 -4.86 -0.59 -5.54
CA TYR A 75 -4.72 -0.23 -4.11
C TYR A 75 -4.07 1.14 -3.91
N GLN A 76 -3.17 1.57 -4.81
CA GLN A 76 -2.60 2.91 -4.77
C GLN A 76 -3.68 3.99 -4.93
N ILE A 77 -4.67 3.79 -5.80
CA ILE A 77 -5.80 4.72 -5.95
C ILE A 77 -6.61 4.80 -4.64
N TRP A 78 -6.85 3.66 -3.98
CA TRP A 78 -7.54 3.63 -2.68
C TRP A 78 -6.77 4.38 -1.59
N THR A 79 -5.46 4.18 -1.51
CA THR A 79 -4.58 4.91 -0.59
C THR A 79 -4.66 6.42 -0.80
N VAL A 80 -4.61 6.88 -2.05
CA VAL A 80 -4.75 8.31 -2.38
C VAL A 80 -6.12 8.84 -1.97
N ARG A 81 -7.21 8.07 -2.17
CA ARG A 81 -8.55 8.49 -1.75
C ARG A 81 -8.66 8.64 -0.23
N LEU A 82 -8.14 7.69 0.53
CA LEU A 82 -8.14 7.76 2.00
C LEU A 82 -7.32 8.94 2.52
N PHE A 83 -6.17 9.19 1.91
CA PHE A 83 -5.33 10.35 2.21
C PHE A 83 -6.07 11.67 1.95
N VAL A 84 -6.78 11.80 0.83
CA VAL A 84 -7.58 13.01 0.55
C VAL A 84 -8.72 13.18 1.56
N ILE A 85 -9.42 12.10 1.93
CA ILE A 85 -10.47 12.15 2.94
C ILE A 85 -9.90 12.60 4.29
N GLY A 86 -8.76 12.05 4.71
CA GLY A 86 -8.08 12.43 5.95
C GLY A 86 -7.64 13.89 5.95
N MET A 87 -7.08 14.37 4.85
CA MET A 87 -6.70 15.77 4.66
C MET A 87 -7.89 16.73 4.75
N LEU A 88 -9.04 16.38 4.16
CA LEU A 88 -10.26 17.20 4.24
C LEU A 88 -10.83 17.21 5.66
N ALA A 89 -10.89 16.05 6.32
CA ALA A 89 -11.32 15.94 7.72
C ALA A 89 -10.41 16.77 8.65
N PHE A 90 -9.09 16.77 8.40
CA PHE A 90 -8.14 17.60 9.13
C PHE A 90 -8.41 19.10 8.98
N HIS A 91 -8.73 19.58 7.78
CA HIS A 91 -9.08 20.99 7.57
C HIS A 91 -10.36 21.39 8.33
N MET A 92 -11.38 20.52 8.32
CA MET A 92 -12.62 20.76 9.08
C MET A 92 -12.37 20.80 10.60
N SER A 93 -11.50 19.93 11.09
CA SER A 93 -11.02 19.97 12.48
C SER A 93 -10.29 21.28 12.80
N ALA A 94 -9.36 21.71 11.94
CA ALA A 94 -8.60 22.95 12.14
C ALA A 94 -9.50 24.20 12.18
N ILE A 95 -10.53 24.26 11.32
CA ILE A 95 -11.53 25.33 11.37
C ILE A 95 -12.24 25.30 12.72
N SER A 96 -12.78 24.14 13.12
CA SER A 96 -13.48 23.98 14.40
C SER A 96 -12.60 24.38 15.59
N TYR A 97 -11.32 24.05 15.56
CA TYR A 97 -10.34 24.45 16.58
C TYR A 97 -10.14 25.96 16.65
N ALA A 98 -10.09 26.66 15.51
CA ALA A 98 -9.96 28.12 15.47
C ALA A 98 -11.15 28.86 16.11
N TRP A 99 -12.34 28.23 16.12
CA TRP A 99 -13.53 28.75 16.79
C TRP A 99 -13.50 28.54 18.30
N ILE A 100 -12.85 27.47 18.79
CA ILE A 100 -12.75 27.18 20.22
C ILE A 100 -11.61 27.98 20.87
N GLY A 101 -10.46 28.06 20.20
CA GLY A 101 -9.22 28.58 20.81
C GLY A 101 -9.10 30.10 20.90
N MET A 102 -9.95 30.87 20.22
CA MET A 102 -9.76 32.32 20.11
C MET A 102 -10.96 33.12 20.64
N SER A 103 -10.68 34.00 21.61
CA SER A 103 -11.68 34.90 22.21
C SER A 103 -12.11 36.05 21.29
N ARG A 104 -11.30 36.39 20.27
CA ARG A 104 -11.59 37.46 19.31
C ARG A 104 -12.16 36.88 18.02
N THR A 105 -13.46 37.11 17.79
CA THR A 105 -14.19 36.63 16.61
C THR A 105 -13.54 37.04 15.29
N VAL A 106 -12.95 38.25 15.20
CA VAL A 106 -12.28 38.74 13.99
C VAL A 106 -11.10 37.84 13.59
N LEU A 107 -10.32 37.38 14.56
CA LEU A 107 -9.15 36.54 14.30
C LEU A 107 -9.57 35.12 13.88
N SER A 108 -10.60 34.56 14.53
CA SER A 108 -11.19 33.27 14.14
C SER A 108 -11.72 33.27 12.70
N VAL A 109 -12.36 34.35 12.27
CA VAL A 109 -12.89 34.48 10.91
C VAL A 109 -11.75 34.55 9.89
N LEU A 110 -10.70 35.32 10.15
CA LEU A 110 -9.54 35.41 9.24
C LEU A 110 -8.83 34.06 9.07
N ILE A 111 -8.61 33.32 10.16
CA ILE A 111 -7.99 31.99 10.10
C ILE A 111 -8.88 31.01 9.38
N SER A 112 -10.19 31.01 9.68
CA SER A 112 -11.17 30.15 9.00
C SER A 112 -11.20 30.42 7.49
N LEU A 113 -11.17 31.70 7.08
CA LEU A 113 -11.13 32.09 5.67
C LEU A 113 -9.85 31.59 4.99
N GLY A 114 -8.69 31.76 5.64
CA GLY A 114 -7.41 31.24 5.13
C GLY A 114 -7.43 29.72 4.96
N LEU A 115 -7.98 29.00 5.93
CA LEU A 115 -8.13 27.54 5.86
C LEU A 115 -9.10 27.10 4.77
N LEU A 116 -10.19 27.83 4.54
CA LEU A 116 -11.15 27.56 3.46
C LEU A 116 -10.53 27.81 2.08
N ILE A 117 -9.72 28.86 1.92
CA ILE A 117 -8.98 29.13 0.68
C ILE A 117 -7.98 28.00 0.41
N SER A 118 -7.18 27.60 1.41
CA SER A 118 -6.26 26.47 1.33
C SER A 118 -6.98 25.18 0.93
N MET A 119 -8.10 24.87 1.60
CA MET A 119 -8.94 23.72 1.29
C MET A 119 -9.45 23.76 -0.16
N SER A 120 -9.89 24.93 -0.63
CA SER A 120 -10.39 25.12 -2.00
C SER A 120 -9.29 24.85 -3.03
N ILE A 121 -8.08 25.37 -2.81
CA ILE A 121 -6.91 25.15 -3.67
C ILE A 121 -6.59 23.65 -3.73
N ILE A 122 -6.55 22.97 -2.58
CA ILE A 122 -6.29 21.54 -2.51
C ILE A 122 -7.31 20.74 -3.33
N ILE A 123 -8.60 21.06 -3.20
CA ILE A 123 -9.67 20.38 -3.95
C ILE A 123 -9.49 20.61 -5.46
N VAL A 124 -9.24 21.85 -5.89
CA VAL A 124 -9.02 22.18 -7.30
C VAL A 124 -7.82 21.44 -7.86
N VAL A 125 -6.70 21.44 -7.14
CA VAL A 125 -5.49 20.71 -7.55
C VAL A 125 -5.77 19.21 -7.62
N MET A 126 -6.48 18.64 -6.66
CA MET A 126 -6.83 17.21 -6.66
C MET A 126 -7.74 16.84 -7.83
N VAL A 127 -8.73 17.66 -8.17
CA VAL A 127 -9.57 17.46 -9.35
C VAL A 127 -8.73 17.55 -10.63
N HIS A 128 -7.87 18.56 -10.73
CA HIS A 128 -7.00 18.77 -11.88
C HIS A 128 -6.04 17.58 -12.10
N VAL A 129 -5.44 17.09 -11.02
CA VAL A 129 -4.60 15.89 -11.00
C VAL A 129 -5.41 14.69 -11.46
N ARG A 130 -6.58 14.44 -10.85
CA ARG A 130 -7.44 13.31 -11.22
C ARG A 130 -7.81 13.31 -12.70
N ASP A 131 -8.08 14.48 -13.28
CA ASP A 131 -8.43 14.57 -14.69
C ASP A 131 -7.23 14.38 -15.62
N LYS A 132 -6.02 14.83 -15.24
CA LYS A 132 -4.79 14.54 -15.98
C LYS A 132 -4.38 13.07 -15.93
N PHE A 133 -4.70 12.37 -14.83
CA PHE A 133 -4.37 10.95 -14.65
C PHE A 133 -5.44 9.97 -15.18
N LYS A 134 -6.55 10.46 -15.75
CA LYS A 134 -7.46 9.63 -16.55
C LYS A 134 -6.78 9.27 -17.87
N VAL A 135 -5.93 8.24 -17.85
CA VAL A 135 -5.41 7.64 -19.08
C VAL A 135 -6.61 7.06 -19.83
N LYS A 136 -6.91 7.61 -21.01
CA LYS A 136 -7.95 7.06 -21.90
C LYS A 136 -7.57 5.62 -22.22
N SER A 137 -8.37 4.67 -21.73
CA SER A 137 -8.16 3.22 -21.92
C SER A 137 -8.15 2.78 -23.38
N CYS A 138 -8.48 3.65 -24.34
CA CYS A 138 -8.37 3.36 -25.78
C CYS A 138 -6.94 3.46 -26.33
N GLU A 139 -5.97 4.00 -25.59
CA GLU A 139 -4.56 4.12 -26.02
C GLU A 139 -3.59 3.51 -24.99
N LEU A 140 -4.09 2.70 -24.06
CA LEU A 140 -3.22 1.71 -23.42
C LEU A 140 -3.03 0.60 -24.44
N VAL A 141 -2.12 0.81 -25.40
CA VAL A 141 -1.37 -0.29 -26.00
C VAL A 141 -0.73 -0.97 -24.79
N SER A 142 -1.39 -2.02 -24.29
CA SER A 142 -0.80 -2.97 -23.38
C SER A 142 0.57 -3.21 -23.95
N GLY A 143 1.59 -2.76 -23.23
CA GLY A 143 2.94 -3.17 -23.47
C GLY A 143 2.96 -4.68 -23.27
N SER A 144 2.52 -5.42 -24.28
CA SER A 144 3.32 -6.40 -24.97
C SER A 144 4.67 -5.76 -25.31
N MET A 145 5.42 -5.38 -24.27
CA MET A 145 6.82 -5.71 -24.21
C MET A 145 6.82 -7.22 -24.26
N HIS A 146 6.65 -7.78 -25.46
CA HIS A 146 7.66 -8.57 -26.08
C HIS A 146 8.41 -9.46 -25.08
N ALA A 147 7.65 -10.20 -24.26
CA ALA A 147 8.17 -11.35 -23.55
C ALA A 147 8.88 -12.26 -24.56
N HIS A 148 8.40 -12.27 -25.82
CA HIS A 148 9.08 -12.93 -26.92
C HIS A 148 10.44 -12.32 -27.32
N ARG A 149 10.67 -10.98 -27.33
CA ARG A 149 12.01 -10.40 -27.63
C ARG A 149 12.94 -10.43 -26.43
N LEU A 150 12.42 -10.37 -25.20
CA LEU A 150 13.22 -10.59 -23.99
C LEU A 150 13.62 -12.06 -23.84
N MET A 151 12.71 -13.01 -24.10
CA MET A 151 13.05 -14.44 -24.18
C MET A 151 13.96 -14.74 -25.37
N ALA A 152 13.74 -14.17 -26.56
CA ALA A 152 14.65 -14.34 -27.70
C ALA A 152 16.03 -13.69 -27.46
N GLY A 153 16.09 -12.59 -26.71
CA GLY A 153 17.34 -11.97 -26.26
C GLY A 153 18.07 -12.82 -25.22
N LEU A 154 17.35 -13.49 -24.31
CA LEU A 154 17.91 -14.45 -23.36
C LEU A 154 18.35 -15.75 -24.03
N GLU A 155 17.64 -16.26 -25.03
CA GLU A 155 18.06 -17.41 -25.85
C GLU A 155 19.30 -17.08 -26.69
N GLY A 156 19.40 -15.87 -27.24
CA GLY A 156 20.60 -15.39 -27.90
C GLY A 156 21.80 -15.25 -26.94
N ALA A 157 21.57 -14.76 -25.72
CA ALA A 157 22.60 -14.64 -24.70
C ALA A 157 23.03 -16.00 -24.10
N SER A 158 22.12 -16.96 -23.96
CA SER A 158 22.45 -18.32 -23.50
C SER A 158 23.20 -19.13 -24.56
N LEU A 159 22.93 -18.90 -25.86
CA LEU A 159 23.72 -19.45 -26.95
C LEU A 159 25.13 -18.87 -27.05
N LEU A 160 25.32 -17.60 -26.69
CA LEU A 160 26.67 -17.02 -26.58
C LEU A 160 27.44 -17.59 -25.38
N TYR A 161 26.76 -17.86 -24.26
CA TYR A 161 27.37 -18.51 -23.11
C TYR A 161 27.75 -19.98 -23.41
N ASN A 162 26.92 -20.70 -24.16
CA ASN A 162 27.20 -22.09 -24.55
C ASN A 162 28.18 -22.20 -25.74
N GLY A 163 28.19 -21.20 -26.64
CA GLY A 163 29.14 -21.10 -27.75
C GLY A 163 30.54 -20.67 -27.32
N ALA A 164 30.67 -19.90 -26.24
CA ALA A 164 31.96 -19.60 -25.61
C ALA A 164 32.56 -20.79 -24.85
N ALA A 165 31.77 -21.82 -24.55
CA ALA A 165 32.25 -23.09 -23.96
C ALA A 165 32.71 -24.12 -25.02
N GLY A 166 32.60 -23.79 -26.32
CA GLY A 166 32.80 -24.73 -27.43
C GLY A 166 34.09 -24.57 -28.25
N VAL A 167 35.02 -23.69 -27.87
CA VAL A 167 36.30 -23.52 -28.60
C VAL A 167 37.47 -23.34 -27.62
N ASN A 168 37.95 -24.44 -27.06
CA ASN A 168 39.35 -24.87 -27.16
C ASN A 168 39.59 -26.10 -26.28
N GLY A 169 40.11 -27.14 -26.93
CA GLY A 169 40.59 -28.34 -26.26
C GLY A 169 41.82 -28.09 -25.39
N ASN A 170 42.05 -29.08 -24.53
CA ASN A 170 43.23 -29.36 -23.72
C ASN A 170 43.40 -28.61 -22.39
N GLY A 171 42.85 -29.24 -21.34
CA GLY A 171 43.64 -29.59 -20.16
C GLY A 171 43.27 -28.93 -18.83
N ALA A 172 42.27 -29.47 -18.12
CA ALA A 172 42.25 -29.54 -16.65
C ALA A 172 41.08 -30.43 -16.16
N PRO A 173 41.24 -31.25 -15.10
CA PRO A 173 40.25 -32.23 -14.67
C PRO A 173 39.02 -31.57 -14.02
N ALA A 174 37.87 -32.14 -14.35
CA ALA A 174 36.55 -31.77 -13.87
C ALA A 174 36.40 -31.96 -12.35
N ALA A 175 36.10 -30.88 -11.63
CA ALA A 175 35.50 -30.95 -10.31
C ALA A 175 34.01 -31.34 -10.48
N SER A 176 33.75 -32.64 -10.44
CA SER A 176 32.41 -33.20 -10.34
C SER A 176 31.80 -32.85 -8.97
N TYR A 177 30.89 -31.90 -8.92
CA TYR A 177 29.95 -31.80 -7.80
C TYR A 177 28.83 -32.83 -8.02
N THR A 178 29.06 -34.04 -7.52
CA THR A 178 28.04 -35.05 -7.33
C THR A 178 27.13 -34.62 -6.18
N TRP A 179 25.86 -34.32 -6.49
CA TRP A 179 24.84 -34.25 -5.45
C TRP A 179 24.57 -35.66 -4.95
N ASN A 180 24.96 -35.88 -3.69
CA ASN A 180 24.77 -37.11 -2.94
C ASN A 180 23.27 -37.36 -2.71
N THR A 181 22.63 -38.16 -3.57
CA THR A 181 21.35 -38.80 -3.29
C THR A 181 21.60 -40.10 -2.54
N GLY A 182 21.98 -39.98 -1.26
CA GLY A 182 22.12 -41.11 -0.35
C GLY A 182 20.80 -41.41 0.35
N GLY A 183 20.04 -42.37 -0.21
CA GLY A 183 19.01 -43.09 0.51
C GLY A 183 19.61 -44.29 1.25
N GLY A 184 19.17 -44.52 2.49
CA GLY A 184 19.27 -45.79 3.22
C GLY A 184 17.95 -45.95 3.99
N ALA A 185 17.05 -46.83 3.51
CA ALA A 185 16.82 -48.19 4.03
C ALA A 185 16.23 -48.16 5.46
N ALA A 186 14.90 -48.23 5.59
CA ALA A 186 14.13 -49.48 5.73
C ALA A 186 14.26 -50.13 7.13
N HIS A 187 13.23 -49.97 7.96
CA HIS A 187 12.84 -50.95 8.97
C HIS A 187 11.35 -50.82 9.32
N ASP A 188 10.61 -51.88 8.96
CA ASP A 188 9.51 -52.53 9.67
C ASP A 188 8.32 -51.77 10.30
N ALA A 189 7.16 -52.09 9.71
CA ALA A 189 6.04 -52.81 10.33
C ALA A 189 5.37 -52.27 11.61
N GLY A 190 4.04 -52.09 11.55
CA GLY A 190 3.18 -52.21 12.73
C GLY A 190 1.88 -51.42 12.73
N SER A 191 0.83 -52.04 12.18
CA SER A 191 -0.57 -52.01 12.64
C SER A 191 -1.05 -50.99 13.72
N ARG A 192 -2.07 -50.20 13.37
CA ARG A 192 -3.32 -49.86 14.15
C ARG A 192 -3.96 -48.64 13.49
N ALA A 193 -5.13 -48.74 12.85
CA ALA A 193 -6.48 -48.87 13.41
C ALA A 193 -6.96 -47.63 14.19
N SER A 194 -8.22 -47.25 13.90
CA SER A 194 -9.09 -46.24 14.53
C SER A 194 -8.92 -44.81 13.95
N SER A 195 -9.91 -44.23 13.24
CA SER A 195 -11.31 -43.85 13.56
C SER A 195 -11.43 -42.39 14.00
N GLY A 196 -12.36 -41.66 13.36
CA GLY A 196 -12.93 -40.39 13.84
C GLY A 196 -12.17 -39.17 13.35
N GLY A 197 -12.79 -38.12 12.81
CA GLY A 197 -14.20 -37.74 12.80
C GLY A 197 -14.28 -36.21 12.72
N SER A 198 -15.28 -35.73 12.00
CA SER A 198 -15.93 -34.41 12.05
C SER A 198 -15.11 -33.13 11.82
N ASP A 199 -15.39 -32.50 10.68
CA ASP A 199 -16.15 -31.23 10.56
C ASP A 199 -16.23 -30.33 11.81
N ILE A 200 -16.11 -29.01 11.59
CA ILE A 200 -17.21 -28.02 11.76
C ILE A 200 -16.64 -26.59 11.83
N TYR A 201 -17.15 -25.75 10.92
CA TYR A 201 -17.18 -24.29 11.00
C TYR A 201 -17.81 -23.81 12.31
N THR A 202 -17.21 -22.85 13.04
CA THR A 202 -18.01 -21.87 13.82
C THR A 202 -17.20 -20.61 14.12
N THR A 203 -17.67 -19.55 13.49
CA THR A 203 -17.66 -18.12 13.82
C THR A 203 -17.59 -17.82 15.32
N ARG A 204 -16.72 -16.90 15.75
CA ARG A 204 -16.95 -16.14 16.98
C ARG A 204 -17.09 -14.66 16.66
N VAL A 205 -18.19 -14.15 17.23
CA VAL A 205 -18.64 -12.77 17.34
C VAL A 205 -17.62 -11.92 18.05
#